data_AF-A0A4Y8C8L3-F1
#
_entry.id   AF-A0A4Y8C8L3-F1
#
_cell.length_a   1.000
_cell.length_b   1.000
_cell.length_c   1.000
_cell.angle_alpha   90.00
_cell.angle_beta   90.00
_cell.angle_gamma   90.00
#
_symmetry.space_group_name_H-M   'P 1'
#
loop_
_entity.id
_entity.type
_entity.pdbx_description
1 polymer ?
#
loop_
_entity_poly.entity_id
_entity_poly.type
_entity_poly.pdbx_seq_one_letter_code
_entity_poly.pdbx_strand_id
1 'polypeptide(L)'
;KFKLVEEFQKEIEKGALKGVKSLCEIDGARIDFGDGWALLRASNTSPYLITRFEATSLERAKELESTVFSLFNEIKARLKN
;
A
#
# COMPACT_ATOMS: atom_id res chain seq x y z
N LYS A 1 -0.74 -15.04 3.12
CA LYS A 1 -0.19 -14.09 2.12
C LYS A 1 -1.22 -13.03 1.75
N PHE A 2 -2.45 -13.40 1.35
CA PHE A 2 -3.53 -12.47 1.04
C PHE A 2 -4.01 -11.63 2.24
N LYS A 3 -4.11 -12.23 3.44
CA LYS A 3 -4.47 -11.50 4.67
C LYS A 3 -3.73 -10.19 4.92
N LEU A 4 -2.45 -10.10 4.58
CA LEU A 4 -1.69 -8.86 4.79
C LEU A 4 -2.12 -7.75 3.83
N VAL A 5 -2.45 -8.10 2.59
CA VAL A 5 -2.97 -7.15 1.59
C VAL A 5 -4.40 -6.76 1.94
N GLU A 6 -5.23 -7.73 2.36
CA GLU A 6 -6.60 -7.48 2.81
C GLU A 6 -6.66 -6.55 4.03
N GLU A 7 -5.83 -6.80 5.05
CA GLU A 7 -5.78 -5.90 6.21
C GLU A 7 -5.23 -4.53 5.83
N PHE A 8 -4.25 -4.47 4.91
CA PHE A 8 -3.76 -3.21 4.41
C PHE A 8 -4.86 -2.41 3.70
N GLN A 9 -5.64 -3.04 2.81
CA GLN A 9 -6.80 -2.43 2.13
C GLN A 9 -7.78 -1.84 3.14
N LYS A 10 -8.16 -2.62 4.17
CA LYS A 10 -9.06 -2.14 5.24
C LYS A 10 -8.50 -0.95 6.00
N GLU A 11 -7.22 -0.94 6.33
CA GLU A 11 -6.62 0.22 7.02
C GLU A 11 -6.64 1.47 6.11
N ILE A 12 -6.46 1.31 4.79
CA ILE A 12 -6.60 2.41 3.84
C ILE A 12 -8.04 2.94 3.82
N GLU A 13 -9.04 2.06 3.74
CA GLU A 13 -10.45 2.44 3.78
C GLU A 13 -10.85 3.13 5.09
N LYS A 14 -10.25 2.73 6.21
CA LYS A 14 -10.41 3.41 7.51
C LYS A 14 -9.75 4.79 7.57
N GLY A 15 -9.00 5.18 6.55
CA GLY A 15 -8.31 6.46 6.48
C GLY A 15 -6.92 6.47 7.13
N ALA A 16 -6.23 5.32 7.19
CA ALA A 16 -4.86 5.26 7.71
C ALA A 16 -3.88 6.11 6.88
N LEU A 17 -4.19 6.35 5.60
CA LEU A 17 -3.41 7.23 4.73
C LEU A 17 -4.19 8.51 4.42
N LYS A 18 -3.51 9.65 4.55
CA LYS A 18 -4.07 10.96 4.20
C LYS A 18 -3.94 11.22 2.70
N GLY A 19 -4.97 11.82 2.11
CA GLY A 19 -4.96 12.23 0.71
C GLY A 19 -5.32 11.13 -0.28
N VAL A 20 -5.87 10.00 0.17
CA VAL A 20 -6.36 8.95 -0.73
C VAL A 20 -7.57 9.46 -1.49
N LYS A 21 -7.44 9.54 -2.82
CA LYS A 21 -8.50 9.88 -3.76
C LYS A 21 -9.32 8.66 -4.14
N SER A 22 -8.67 7.53 -4.37
CA SER A 22 -9.34 6.28 -4.77
C SER A 22 -8.50 5.08 -4.39
N LEU A 23 -9.17 3.98 -4.04
CA LEU A 23 -8.58 2.68 -3.79
C LEU A 23 -9.16 1.68 -4.80
N CYS A 24 -8.29 0.88 -5.43
CA CYS A 24 -8.69 -0.22 -6.30
C CYS A 24 -8.12 -1.53 -5.74
N GLU A 25 -9.02 -2.49 -5.54
CA GLU A 25 -8.76 -3.73 -4.78
C GLU A 25 -8.68 -4.99 -5.67
N ILE A 26 -8.82 -4.81 -6.99
CA ILE A 26 -9.01 -5.91 -7.96
C ILE A 26 -7.74 -6.78 -8.11
N ASP A 27 -6.55 -6.18 -8.10
CA ASP A 27 -5.27 -6.89 -8.30
C ASP A 27 -4.22 -6.41 -7.28
N GLY A 28 -4.59 -6.48 -6.00
CA GLY A 28 -3.87 -5.90 -4.86
C GLY A 28 -4.49 -4.60 -4.39
N ALA A 29 -3.74 -3.77 -3.67
CA ALA A 29 -4.15 -2.44 -3.24
C ALA A 29 -3.47 -1.38 -4.12
N ARG A 30 -4.22 -0.81 -5.06
CA ARG A 30 -3.79 0.37 -5.82
C ARG A 30 -4.44 1.61 -5.24
N ILE A 31 -3.62 2.51 -4.73
CA ILE A 31 -4.03 3.73 -4.05
C ILE A 31 -3.66 4.91 -4.94
N ASP A 32 -4.64 5.72 -5.28
CA ASP A 32 -4.45 6.98 -5.97
C ASP A 32 -4.51 8.13 -4.95
N PHE A 33 -3.51 9.02 -4.98
CA PHE A 33 -3.43 10.21 -4.13
C PHE A 33 -3.69 11.51 -4.92
N GLY A 34 -3.99 11.41 -6.22
CA GLY A 34 -4.11 12.54 -7.15
C GLY A 34 -2.76 13.14 -7.59
N ASP A 35 -1.81 13.28 -6.67
CA ASP A 35 -0.43 13.76 -6.95
C ASP A 35 0.58 12.61 -7.20
N GLY A 36 0.11 11.38 -7.04
CA GLY A 36 0.88 10.15 -7.19
C GLY A 36 0.01 8.93 -6.91
N TRP A 37 0.59 7.75 -7.09
CA TRP A 37 -0.09 6.48 -6.82
C TRP A 37 0.87 5.45 -6.22
N ALA A 38 0.30 4.54 -5.45
CA ALA A 38 0.98 3.39 -4.87
C ALA A 38 0.28 2.10 -5.29
N LEU A 39 1.03 1.05 -5.59
CA LEU A 39 0.51 -0.28 -5.88
C LEU A 39 1.18 -1.28 -4.96
N LEU A 40 0.37 -2.03 -4.22
CA LEU A 40 0.80 -3.14 -3.38
C LEU A 40 0.08 -4.41 -3.83
N ARG A 41 0.77 -5.37 -4.45
CA ARG A 41 0.17 -6.65 -4.86
C ARG A 41 0.95 -7.84 -4.36
N ALA A 42 0.24 -8.92 -4.07
CA ALA A 42 0.89 -10.22 -3.89
C ALA A 42 1.34 -10.78 -5.24
N SER A 43 2.53 -11.38 -5.30
CA SER A 43 2.94 -12.13 -6.48
C SER A 43 2.15 -13.44 -6.55
N ASN A 44 1.60 -13.74 -7.72
CA ASN A 44 0.80 -14.95 -7.96
C ASN A 44 1.66 -16.21 -7.91
N THR A 45 2.92 -16.11 -8.32
CA THR A 45 3.81 -17.26 -8.51
C THR A 45 4.91 -17.36 -7.46
N SER A 46 5.06 -16.38 -6.56
CA SER A 46 6.19 -16.33 -5.63
C SER A 46 5.81 -15.76 -4.26
N PRO A 47 6.54 -16.09 -3.18
CA PRO A 47 6.29 -15.62 -1.82
C PRO A 47 6.68 -14.17 -1.54
N TYR A 48 6.62 -13.29 -2.54
CA TYR A 48 7.02 -11.89 -2.42
C TYR A 48 5.85 -10.96 -2.73
N LEU A 49 5.89 -9.76 -2.15
CA LEU A 49 5.00 -8.67 -2.48
C LEU A 49 5.69 -7.74 -3.45
N ILE A 50 4.93 -7.23 -4.41
CA ILE A 50 5.39 -6.26 -5.38
C ILE A 50 4.81 -4.92 -4.96
N THR A 51 5.70 -3.94 -4.77
CA THR A 51 5.34 -2.57 -4.42
C THR A 51 5.85 -1.63 -5.51
N ARG A 52 5.01 -0.69 -5.95
CA ARG A 52 5.41 0.39 -6.86
C ARG A 52 4.84 1.71 -6.37
N PHE A 53 5.64 2.77 -6.51
CA PHE A 53 5.28 4.12 -6.12
C PHE A 53 5.67 5.05 -7.26
N GLU A 54 4.78 5.95 -7.62
CA GLU A 54 5.03 6.99 -8.61
C GLU A 54 4.36 8.28 -8.14
N ALA A 55 5.03 9.41 -8.35
CA ALA A 55 4.51 10.71 -7.99
C ALA A 55 5.09 11.78 -8.91
N THR A 56 4.53 12.98 -8.84
CA THR A 56 5.00 14.14 -9.61
C THR A 56 6.43 14.58 -9.27
N SER A 57 6.92 14.24 -8.07
CA SER A 57 8.27 14.56 -7.61
C SER A 57 8.91 13.38 -6.88
N LEU A 58 10.24 13.28 -6.95
CA LEU A 58 11.00 12.22 -6.27
C LEU A 58 10.82 12.26 -4.74
N GLU A 59 10.76 13.46 -4.15
CA GLU A 59 10.51 13.65 -2.72
C GLU A 59 9.16 13.05 -2.33
N ARG A 60 8.12 13.37 -3.10
CA ARG A 60 6.76 12.86 -2.88
C ARG A 60 6.70 11.34 -3.03
N ALA A 61 7.38 10.77 -4.03
CA ALA A 61 7.45 9.32 -4.21
C ALA A 61 8.10 8.64 -2.99
N LYS A 62 9.17 9.22 -2.43
CA LYS A 62 9.82 8.73 -1.21
C LYS A 62 8.93 8.86 0.03
N GLU A 63 8.17 9.94 0.15
CA GLU A 63 7.20 10.11 1.23
C GLU A 63 6.09 9.04 1.16
N LEU A 64 5.55 8.79 -0.04
CA LEU A 64 4.54 7.75 -0.26
C LEU A 64 5.12 6.36 0.08
N GLU A 65 6.33 6.07 -0.39
CA GLU A 65 7.04 4.83 -0.07
C GLU A 65 7.19 4.67 1.46
N SER A 66 7.73 5.67 2.15
CA SER A 66 7.97 5.61 3.58
C SER A 66 6.68 5.45 4.40
N THR A 67 5.62 6.17 4.01
CA THR A 67 4.32 6.11 4.68
C THR A 67 3.68 4.74 4.50
N VAL A 68 3.66 4.22 3.27
CA VAL A 68 3.10 2.89 2.96
C VAL A 68 3.89 1.78 3.63
N PHE A 69 5.23 1.83 3.60
CA PHE A 69 6.08 0.84 4.26
C PHE A 69 5.93 0.84 5.78
N SER A 70 5.76 2.01 6.39
CA SER A 70 5.52 2.12 7.83
C SER A 70 4.23 1.40 8.23
N LEU A 71 3.11 1.72 7.57
CA LEU A 71 1.82 1.04 7.80
C LEU A 71 1.92 -0.46 7.53
N PHE A 72 2.59 -0.84 6.44
CA PHE A 72 2.79 -2.24 6.08
C PHE A 72 3.57 -3.02 7.17
N ASN A 73 4.63 -2.43 7.71
CA ASN A 73 5.41 -3.05 8.79
C ASN A 73 4.61 -3.17 10.08
N GLU A 74 3.77 -2.20 10.41
CA GLU A 74 2.87 -2.28 11.57
C GLU A 74 1.89 -3.45 11.43
N ILE A 75 1.20 -3.58 10.28
CA ILE A 75 0.26 -4.67 10.04
C ILE A 75 0.99 -6.02 10.03
N LYS A 76 2.17 -6.09 9.40
CA LYS A 76 3.01 -7.30 9.40
C LYS A 76 3.42 -7.71 10.81
N ALA A 77 3.74 -6.76 11.68
CA ALA A 77 4.06 -7.03 13.09
C ALA A 77 2.82 -7.53 13.85
N ARG A 78 1.65 -6.93 13.63
CA ARG A 78 0.37 -7.39 14.21
C ARG A 78 -0.01 -8.81 13.79
N LEU A 79 0.26 -9.19 12.55
CA LEU A 79 -0.05 -10.53 12.02
C LEU A 79 0.99 -11.61 12.39
N LYS A 80 2.15 -11.21 12.92
CA LYS A 80 3.19 -12.14 13.40
C LYS A 80 3.03 -12.51 14.88
N ASN A 81 2.28 -11.72 15.64
CA ASN A 81 1.83 -12.07 17.00
C ASN A 81 0.52 -12.86 16.94
#